data_AF-A0A432YF05-F1
#
_entry.id   AF-A0A432YF05-F1
#
_cell.length_a   1.000
_cell.length_b   1.000
_cell.length_c   1.000
_cell.angle_alpha   90.00
_cell.angle_beta   90.00
_cell.angle_gamma   90.00
#
_symmetry.space_group_name_H-M   'P 1'
#
loop_
_entity.id
_entity.type
_entity.pdbx_description
1 polymer ?
#
loop_
_entity_poly.entity_id
_entity_poly.type
_entity_poly.pdbx_seq_one_letter_code
_entity_poly.pdbx_strand_id
1 'polypeptide(L)'
;MRHICFILIFILTLLPFSAKATDMQTFHAEMAAWDQTFFERSFNQCDLEFLQRHLSDNLVFYHDQGGVQNAATFLKNTRRAVCAPTGPKPTRQLIPGSLQSYPLYENGQLYGAIQHGEHAFYLAAANEKPRLTSTAKFTHTWQLSDANWRLVKVLSYDHRAPEVNERELLKALARAKMTALGLGVIKNGQLASTEVLGTLDGTVPAPENTLFKVASLTKPIVTMVTLKLVHAGRLSLDEPLADYWRDPDIADDPRTDLLTPRIVLAHQTGFYNWRRLADNGKLTFNYTPGEGFGYSGEGFEYLRKALEAKFRQPIETLAQQYVFAPAGMTDTHFWWDETVDEKRYARHFADNGQQHPTPKYYQANAAANLITTVRDYTLFMQYIFQQQQLMPELYAKMVTRDRELGEQHYFGLGWEILADLQAGEDAVLHTGKDPGVNAFAIFFPASKNAYVILMNGDNSLPVMEQLLPQLYLGAALWNRR
;
A
#
# COMPACT_ATOMS: atom_id res chain seq x y z
N MET A 1 27.68 -80.92 -64.63
CA MET A 1 27.52 -80.74 -63.16
C MET A 1 28.89 -80.28 -62.65
N ARG A 2 29.16 -79.06 -62.18
CA ARG A 2 28.43 -78.18 -61.26
C ARG A 2 28.97 -76.73 -61.36
N HIS A 3 28.04 -75.78 -61.32
CA HIS A 3 28.03 -74.42 -60.73
C HIS A 3 29.18 -73.43 -61.01
N ILE A 4 28.91 -72.47 -61.90
CA ILE A 4 29.54 -71.14 -61.94
C ILE A 4 28.71 -70.21 -61.03
N CYS A 5 29.37 -69.62 -60.04
CA CYS A 5 28.78 -68.69 -59.07
C CYS A 5 28.81 -67.27 -59.65
N PHE A 6 27.66 -66.68 -59.98
CA PHE A 6 27.54 -65.27 -60.31
C PHE A 6 27.25 -64.49 -59.02
N ILE A 7 28.22 -63.68 -58.58
CA ILE A 7 28.04 -62.73 -57.47
C ILE A 7 27.46 -61.44 -58.07
N LEU A 8 26.20 -61.13 -57.72
CA LEU A 8 25.55 -59.86 -58.01
C LEU A 8 25.99 -58.83 -56.95
N ILE A 9 26.71 -57.78 -57.35
CA ILE A 9 27.04 -56.65 -56.47
C ILE A 9 25.94 -55.59 -56.62
N PHE A 10 25.14 -55.41 -55.57
CA PHE A 10 24.13 -54.36 -55.48
C PHE A 10 24.81 -53.09 -54.93
N ILE A 11 25.00 -52.07 -55.77
CA ILE A 11 25.50 -50.76 -55.33
C ILE A 11 24.33 -49.99 -54.72
N LEU A 12 24.28 -49.95 -53.38
CA LEU A 12 23.35 -49.12 -52.62
C LEU A 12 23.92 -47.69 -52.54
N THR A 13 23.37 -46.76 -53.30
CA THR A 13 23.69 -45.33 -53.18
C THR A 13 23.01 -44.74 -51.95
N LEU A 14 23.77 -44.59 -50.86
CA LEU A 14 23.36 -43.82 -49.69
C LEU A 14 23.48 -42.32 -50.00
N LEU A 15 22.34 -41.64 -50.13
CA LEU A 15 22.27 -40.18 -50.06
C LEU A 15 22.52 -39.75 -48.60
N PRO A 16 23.42 -38.78 -48.32
CA PRO A 16 23.58 -38.25 -46.98
C PRO A 16 22.43 -37.28 -46.67
N PHE A 17 21.38 -37.76 -46.00
CA PHE A 17 20.47 -36.89 -45.28
C PHE A 17 21.10 -36.61 -43.92
N SER A 18 21.74 -35.45 -43.76
CA SER A 18 22.24 -35.00 -42.46
C SER A 18 21.65 -33.63 -42.14
N ALA A 19 20.37 -33.63 -41.76
CA ALA A 19 19.83 -32.56 -40.93
C ALA A 19 20.16 -32.93 -39.48
N LYS A 20 21.17 -32.28 -38.88
CA LYS A 20 21.42 -32.39 -37.44
C LYS A 20 20.18 -31.85 -36.73
N ALA A 21 19.44 -32.71 -36.05
CA ALA A 21 18.44 -32.27 -35.09
C ALA A 21 19.13 -31.36 -34.07
N THR A 22 18.59 -30.15 -33.88
CA THR A 22 19.10 -29.22 -32.86
C THR A 22 18.93 -29.90 -31.51
N ASP A 23 20.02 -30.03 -30.73
CA ASP A 23 19.90 -30.42 -29.33
C ASP A 23 19.07 -29.35 -28.62
N MET A 24 17.88 -29.74 -28.17
CA MET A 24 16.91 -28.83 -27.55
C MET A 24 17.49 -28.14 -26.32
N GLN A 25 18.34 -28.83 -25.55
CA GLN A 25 18.98 -28.23 -24.38
C GLN A 25 19.95 -27.12 -24.78
N THR A 26 20.77 -27.36 -25.80
CA THR A 26 21.64 -26.35 -26.41
C THR A 26 20.84 -25.17 -26.97
N PHE A 27 19.72 -25.42 -27.66
CA PHE A 27 18.86 -24.37 -28.20
C PHE A 27 18.25 -23.49 -27.11
N HIS A 28 17.70 -24.08 -26.05
CA HIS A 28 17.15 -23.31 -24.93
C HIS A 28 18.23 -22.44 -24.26
N ALA A 29 19.46 -22.95 -24.13
CA ALA A 29 20.58 -22.19 -23.59
C ALA A 29 21.00 -21.02 -24.51
N GLU A 30 21.08 -21.26 -25.83
CA GLU A 30 21.35 -20.21 -26.81
C GLU A 30 20.29 -19.10 -26.75
N MET A 31 19.03 -19.48 -26.74
CA MET A 31 17.91 -18.53 -26.70
C MET A 31 17.85 -17.74 -25.38
N ALA A 32 18.20 -18.36 -24.25
CA ALA A 32 18.33 -17.66 -22.97
C ALA A 32 19.48 -16.65 -22.97
N ALA A 33 20.64 -17.03 -23.51
CA ALA A 33 21.79 -16.13 -23.66
C ALA A 33 21.50 -14.98 -24.62
N TRP A 34 20.75 -15.26 -25.69
CA TRP A 34 20.31 -14.26 -26.66
C TRP A 34 19.36 -13.24 -26.03
N ASP A 35 18.34 -13.68 -25.29
CA ASP A 35 17.42 -12.79 -24.58
C ASP A 35 18.18 -11.86 -23.63
N GLN A 36 19.06 -12.42 -22.80
CA GLN A 36 19.87 -11.66 -21.86
C GLN A 36 20.71 -10.60 -22.58
N THR A 37 21.43 -11.00 -23.64
CA THR A 37 22.30 -10.10 -24.40
C THR A 37 21.50 -9.00 -25.08
N PHE A 38 20.40 -9.35 -25.73
CA PHE A 38 19.60 -8.42 -26.51
C PHE A 38 19.07 -7.29 -25.63
N PHE A 39 18.44 -7.61 -24.51
CA PHE A 39 17.83 -6.61 -23.64
C PHE A 39 18.82 -5.88 -22.74
N GLU A 40 19.90 -6.53 -22.33
CA GLU A 40 20.96 -5.84 -21.60
C GLU A 40 21.55 -4.71 -22.45
N ARG A 41 21.88 -4.99 -23.72
CA ARG A 41 22.42 -3.97 -24.62
C ARG A 41 21.37 -2.95 -25.05
N SER A 42 20.25 -3.40 -25.59
CA SER A 42 19.27 -2.50 -26.21
C SER A 42 18.45 -1.70 -25.20
N PHE A 43 18.07 -2.29 -24.07
CA PHE A 43 17.15 -1.69 -23.10
C PHE A 43 17.91 -1.09 -21.92
N ASN A 44 18.76 -1.88 -21.26
CA ASN A 44 19.44 -1.46 -20.04
C ASN A 44 20.60 -0.49 -20.33
N GLN A 45 21.44 -0.78 -21.33
CA GLN A 45 22.61 0.01 -21.70
C GLN A 45 22.36 1.04 -22.81
N CYS A 46 21.16 1.05 -23.42
CA CYS A 46 20.78 1.99 -24.47
C CYS A 46 21.67 1.96 -25.72
N ASP A 47 22.17 0.79 -26.10
CA ASP A 47 22.86 0.58 -27.37
C ASP A 47 21.83 0.56 -28.52
N LEU A 48 21.46 1.77 -28.97
CA LEU A 48 20.43 1.95 -30.00
C LEU A 48 20.87 1.46 -31.38
N GLU A 49 22.18 1.45 -31.66
CA GLU A 49 22.71 0.89 -32.92
C GLU A 49 22.59 -0.63 -32.93
N PHE A 50 22.92 -1.28 -31.80
CA PHE A 50 22.69 -2.71 -31.63
C PHE A 50 21.19 -3.04 -31.74
N LEU A 51 20.33 -2.26 -31.09
CA LEU A 51 18.89 -2.44 -31.20
C LEU A 51 18.43 -2.37 -32.66
N GLN A 52 18.80 -1.31 -33.37
CA GLN A 52 18.39 -1.11 -34.76
C GLN A 52 18.84 -2.25 -35.69
N ARG A 53 20.04 -2.82 -35.48
CA ARG A 53 20.55 -3.95 -36.26
C ARG A 53 19.76 -5.24 -36.06
N HIS A 54 19.18 -5.44 -34.89
CA HIS A 54 18.49 -6.67 -34.49
C HIS A 54 16.95 -6.53 -34.45
N LEU A 55 16.41 -5.41 -34.91
CA LEU A 55 14.99 -5.28 -35.19
C LEU A 55 14.71 -5.67 -36.65
N SER A 56 13.63 -6.40 -36.90
CA SER A 56 13.12 -6.57 -38.25
C SER A 56 12.44 -5.28 -38.72
N ASP A 57 12.59 -4.95 -40.00
CA ASP A 57 11.86 -3.82 -40.61
C ASP A 57 10.34 -4.04 -40.56
N ASN A 58 9.92 -5.31 -40.49
CA ASN A 58 8.53 -5.74 -40.36
C ASN A 58 8.09 -5.94 -38.90
N LEU A 59 8.79 -5.35 -37.91
CA LEU A 59 8.44 -5.47 -36.50
C LEU A 59 6.98 -5.05 -36.25
N VAL A 60 6.24 -5.88 -35.52
CA VAL A 60 4.97 -5.50 -34.89
C VAL A 60 5.04 -5.76 -33.39
N PHE A 61 4.89 -4.69 -32.61
CA PHE A 61 4.93 -4.69 -31.15
C PHE A 61 3.54 -4.37 -30.59
N TYR A 62 2.92 -5.34 -29.92
CA TYR A 62 1.66 -5.18 -29.23
C TYR A 62 1.92 -4.92 -27.75
N HIS A 63 1.38 -3.81 -27.22
CA HIS A 63 1.46 -3.48 -25.80
C HIS A 63 0.06 -3.23 -25.25
N ASP A 64 -0.30 -3.95 -24.18
CA ASP A 64 -1.61 -3.84 -23.53
C ASP A 64 -1.95 -2.43 -23.02
N GLN A 65 -0.96 -1.68 -22.51
CA GLN A 65 -1.13 -0.30 -22.04
C GLN A 65 -0.73 0.78 -23.07
N GLY A 66 0.01 0.42 -24.12
CA GLY A 66 0.70 1.38 -25.01
C GLY A 66 0.26 1.30 -26.47
N GLY A 67 -0.64 0.37 -26.80
CA GLY A 67 -1.11 0.14 -28.16
C GLY A 67 -0.07 -0.55 -29.06
N VAL A 68 -0.38 -0.60 -30.35
CA VAL A 68 0.44 -1.27 -31.38
C VAL A 68 1.50 -0.32 -31.93
N GLN A 69 2.72 -0.83 -32.12
CA GLN A 69 3.85 -0.08 -32.66
C GLN A 69 4.54 -0.85 -33.79
N ASN A 70 5.03 -0.12 -34.79
CA ASN A 70 5.94 -0.65 -35.81
C ASN A 70 7.41 -0.39 -35.42
N ALA A 71 8.37 -0.88 -36.22
CA ALA A 71 9.81 -0.72 -35.96
C ALA A 71 10.23 0.74 -35.68
N ALA A 72 9.80 1.68 -36.53
CA ALA A 72 10.15 3.09 -36.41
C ALA A 72 9.58 3.73 -35.13
N THR A 73 8.33 3.42 -34.80
CA THR A 73 7.66 3.92 -33.59
C THR A 73 8.28 3.33 -32.33
N PHE A 74 8.58 2.03 -32.35
CA PHE A 74 9.24 1.33 -31.24
C PHE A 74 10.61 1.94 -30.95
N LEU A 75 11.47 2.12 -31.97
CA LEU A 75 12.80 2.70 -31.79
C LEU A 75 12.73 4.15 -31.26
N LYS A 76 11.79 4.94 -31.77
CA LYS A 76 11.55 6.31 -31.29
C LYS A 76 11.11 6.32 -29.83
N ASN A 77 10.20 5.45 -29.43
CA ASN A 77 9.69 5.36 -28.07
C ASN A 77 10.76 4.85 -27.11
N THR A 78 11.56 3.85 -27.49
CA THR A 78 12.71 3.38 -26.71
C THR A 78 13.69 4.53 -26.47
N ARG A 79 14.05 5.30 -27.50
CA ARG A 79 14.93 6.47 -27.35
C ARG A 79 14.36 7.50 -26.37
N ARG A 80 13.06 7.78 -26.45
CA ARG A 80 12.41 8.84 -25.66
C ARG A 80 12.09 8.44 -24.23
N ALA A 81 11.67 7.19 -24.00
CA ALA A 81 11.09 6.75 -22.72
C ALA A 81 12.03 5.82 -21.94
N VAL A 82 12.82 5.01 -22.63
CA VAL A 82 13.75 4.06 -21.98
C VAL A 82 15.16 4.66 -21.88
N CYS A 83 15.57 5.39 -22.91
CA CYS A 83 16.91 5.91 -23.09
C CYS A 83 16.96 7.44 -23.06
N ALA A 84 16.01 8.07 -22.37
CA ALA A 84 16.04 9.51 -22.14
C ALA A 84 17.36 9.90 -21.44
N PRO A 85 18.02 10.99 -21.83
CA PRO A 85 19.25 11.45 -21.20
C PRO A 85 19.02 11.98 -19.77
N THR A 86 17.78 12.31 -19.42
CA THR A 86 17.38 12.87 -18.13
C THR A 86 16.19 12.11 -17.57
N GLY A 87 16.16 11.97 -16.24
CA GLY A 87 15.10 11.27 -15.50
C GLY A 87 15.49 9.87 -15.04
N PRO A 88 14.60 9.19 -14.30
CA PRO A 88 14.85 7.85 -13.79
C PRO A 88 15.01 6.83 -14.93
N LYS A 89 16.04 5.98 -14.85
CA LYS A 89 16.37 4.99 -15.87
C LYS A 89 15.58 3.71 -15.65
N PRO A 90 14.69 3.30 -16.58
CA PRO A 90 14.05 2.00 -16.51
C PRO A 90 15.04 0.91 -16.93
N THR A 91 14.99 -0.23 -16.24
CA THR A 91 15.71 -1.45 -16.60
C THR A 91 14.75 -2.64 -16.60
N ARG A 92 15.07 -3.64 -17.41
CA ARG A 92 14.32 -4.89 -17.56
C ARG A 92 15.18 -6.05 -17.10
N GLN A 93 14.59 -6.99 -16.37
CA GLN A 93 15.17 -8.28 -16.05
C GLN A 93 14.20 -9.41 -16.38
N LEU A 94 14.71 -10.51 -16.93
CA LEU A 94 13.95 -11.75 -17.10
C LEU A 94 13.71 -12.39 -15.72
N ILE A 95 12.47 -12.81 -15.44
CA ILE A 95 12.16 -13.54 -14.20
C ILE A 95 12.79 -14.94 -14.30
N PRO A 96 13.66 -15.34 -13.36
CA PRO A 96 14.33 -16.64 -13.40
C PRO A 96 13.34 -17.80 -13.53
N GLY A 97 13.62 -18.72 -14.45
CA GLY A 97 12.79 -19.91 -14.69
C GLY A 97 11.51 -19.68 -15.50
N SER A 98 11.18 -18.43 -15.88
CA SER A 98 9.97 -18.14 -16.65
C SER A 98 10.10 -18.36 -18.16
N LEU A 99 11.33 -18.39 -18.69
CA LEU A 99 11.58 -18.41 -20.13
C LEU A 99 11.34 -19.80 -20.73
N GLN A 100 10.47 -19.84 -21.73
CA GLN A 100 10.24 -20.97 -22.62
C GLN A 100 10.64 -20.55 -24.03
N SER A 101 11.30 -21.44 -24.78
CA SER A 101 11.77 -21.17 -26.14
C SER A 101 11.40 -22.32 -27.07
N TYR A 102 10.94 -22.01 -28.28
CA TYR A 102 10.43 -22.98 -29.25
C TYR A 102 11.06 -22.71 -30.62
N PRO A 103 11.82 -23.65 -31.21
CA PRO A 103 12.41 -23.46 -32.52
C PRO A 103 11.35 -23.54 -33.63
N LEU A 104 11.53 -22.74 -34.68
CA LEU A 104 10.69 -22.74 -35.88
C LEU A 104 11.49 -23.22 -37.08
N TYR A 105 10.94 -24.21 -37.79
CA TYR A 105 11.59 -24.83 -38.93
C TYR A 105 10.77 -24.66 -40.22
N GLU A 106 11.47 -24.43 -41.32
CA GLU A 106 10.94 -24.43 -42.68
C GLU A 106 11.80 -25.40 -43.49
N ASN A 107 11.19 -26.41 -44.10
CA ASN A 107 11.90 -27.47 -44.83
C ASN A 107 13.05 -28.13 -44.03
N GLY A 108 12.88 -28.26 -42.71
CA GLY A 108 13.89 -28.83 -41.81
C GLY A 108 15.05 -27.89 -41.44
N GLN A 109 15.05 -26.65 -41.93
CA GLN A 109 16.02 -25.62 -41.59
C GLN A 109 15.45 -24.69 -40.51
N LEU A 110 16.23 -24.43 -39.46
CA LEU A 110 15.87 -23.48 -38.41
C LEU A 110 15.84 -22.07 -39.00
N TYR A 111 14.68 -21.42 -38.99
CA TYR A 111 14.53 -20.05 -39.51
C TYR A 111 14.06 -19.07 -38.44
N GLY A 112 13.65 -19.55 -37.27
CA GLY A 112 13.03 -18.71 -36.27
C GLY A 112 12.94 -19.35 -34.89
N ALA A 113 12.47 -18.56 -33.93
CA ALA A 113 12.19 -19.00 -32.57
C ALA A 113 11.02 -18.21 -32.00
N ILE A 114 10.20 -18.87 -31.17
CA ILE A 114 9.25 -18.19 -30.29
C ILE A 114 9.78 -18.28 -28.87
N GLN A 115 9.82 -17.16 -28.16
CA GLN A 115 10.09 -17.12 -26.74
C GLN A 115 8.88 -16.59 -25.99
N HIS A 116 8.62 -17.12 -24.80
CA HIS A 116 7.59 -16.64 -23.90
C HIS A 116 8.10 -16.65 -22.46
N GLY A 117 7.71 -15.68 -21.65
CA GLY A 117 8.06 -15.64 -20.24
C GLY A 117 7.63 -14.38 -19.49
N GLU A 118 8.28 -14.22 -18.34
CA GLU A 118 8.20 -13.17 -17.32
C GLU A 118 9.21 -12.01 -17.43
N HIS A 119 8.84 -10.73 -17.51
CA HIS A 119 9.78 -9.63 -17.20
C HIS A 119 9.43 -8.91 -15.91
N ALA A 120 10.46 -8.45 -15.20
CA ALA A 120 10.40 -7.46 -14.14
C ALA A 120 11.02 -6.15 -14.62
N PHE A 121 10.34 -5.03 -14.37
CA PHE A 121 10.79 -3.68 -14.74
C PHE A 121 11.12 -2.88 -13.49
N TYR A 122 12.32 -2.34 -13.46
CA TYR A 122 12.81 -1.51 -12.36
C TYR A 122 13.00 -0.07 -12.84
N LEU A 123 12.95 0.87 -11.90
CA LEU A 123 13.24 2.27 -12.13
C LEU A 123 14.26 2.74 -11.09
N ALA A 124 15.31 3.43 -11.53
CA ALA A 124 16.34 3.99 -10.65
C ALA A 124 16.60 5.46 -11.01
N ALA A 125 16.48 6.37 -10.04
CA ALA A 125 17.06 7.71 -10.17
C ALA A 125 18.58 7.66 -9.97
N ALA A 126 19.28 8.74 -10.33
CA ALA A 126 20.72 8.83 -10.13
C ALA A 126 21.07 8.63 -8.65
N ASN A 127 21.91 7.64 -8.36
CA ASN A 127 22.36 7.24 -7.01
C ASN A 127 21.29 6.57 -6.11
N GLU A 128 20.16 6.12 -6.66
CA GLU A 128 19.16 5.33 -5.92
C GLU A 128 19.23 3.84 -6.26
N LYS A 129 18.76 2.99 -5.33
CA LYS A 129 18.59 1.56 -5.61
C LYS A 129 17.44 1.34 -6.61
N PRO A 130 17.58 0.44 -7.60
CA PRO A 130 16.49 0.12 -8.51
C PRO A 130 15.25 -0.38 -7.77
N ARG A 131 14.10 0.25 -8.04
CA ARG A 131 12.81 -0.11 -7.47
C ARG A 131 11.99 -0.89 -8.50
N LEU A 132 11.43 -2.04 -8.10
CA LEU A 132 10.48 -2.78 -8.94
C LEU A 132 9.22 -1.92 -9.15
N THR A 133 8.84 -1.71 -10.42
CA THR A 133 7.70 -0.87 -10.80
C THR A 133 6.58 -1.65 -11.46
N SER A 134 6.91 -2.72 -12.17
CA SER A 134 5.93 -3.63 -12.74
C SER A 134 6.55 -4.98 -13.11
N THR A 135 5.69 -5.98 -13.31
CA THR A 135 6.01 -7.20 -14.05
C THR A 135 5.10 -7.29 -15.28
N ALA A 136 5.52 -8.00 -16.32
CA ALA A 136 4.67 -8.28 -17.49
C ALA A 136 5.04 -9.60 -18.15
N LYS A 137 4.05 -10.23 -18.77
CA LYS A 137 4.27 -11.37 -19.66
C LYS A 137 4.67 -10.89 -21.04
N PHE A 138 5.48 -11.70 -21.71
CA PHE A 138 5.87 -11.42 -23.09
C PHE A 138 5.82 -12.66 -23.99
N THR A 139 5.67 -12.42 -25.28
CA THR A 139 5.98 -13.39 -26.34
C THR A 139 6.79 -12.69 -27.42
N HIS A 140 7.97 -13.20 -27.73
CA HIS A 140 8.81 -12.74 -28.84
C HIS A 140 8.83 -13.75 -29.96
N THR A 141 8.73 -13.28 -31.20
CA THR A 141 9.06 -14.07 -32.39
C THR A 141 10.34 -13.51 -32.98
N TRP A 142 11.35 -14.38 -33.04
CA TRP A 142 12.64 -14.11 -33.64
C TRP A 142 12.73 -14.81 -34.99
N GLN A 143 13.41 -14.15 -35.93
CA GLN A 143 13.80 -14.71 -37.21
C GLN A 143 15.31 -14.78 -37.28
N LEU A 144 15.83 -15.91 -37.74
CA LEU A 144 17.26 -16.15 -37.94
C LEU A 144 17.61 -15.83 -39.40
N SER A 145 18.50 -14.85 -39.62
CA SER A 145 19.03 -14.51 -40.95
C SER A 145 20.52 -14.24 -40.83
N ASP A 146 21.34 -14.87 -41.67
CA ASP A 146 22.81 -14.73 -41.67
C ASP A 146 23.44 -14.91 -40.28
N ALA A 147 22.99 -15.95 -39.56
CA ALA A 147 23.37 -16.24 -38.18
C ALA A 147 23.06 -15.13 -37.15
N ASN A 148 22.16 -14.20 -37.48
CA ASN A 148 21.69 -13.14 -36.58
C ASN A 148 20.20 -13.27 -36.30
N TRP A 149 19.85 -13.22 -35.01
CA TRP A 149 18.47 -13.21 -34.56
C TRP A 149 17.89 -11.80 -34.65
N ARG A 150 16.76 -11.66 -35.35
CA ARG A 150 16.03 -10.39 -35.51
C ARG A 150 14.64 -10.50 -34.90
N LEU A 151 14.26 -9.50 -34.10
CA LEU A 151 12.95 -9.45 -33.46
C LEU A 151 11.89 -9.01 -34.47
N VAL A 152 10.90 -9.87 -34.72
CA VAL A 152 9.85 -9.64 -35.75
C VAL A 152 8.49 -9.36 -35.13
N LYS A 153 8.16 -10.00 -34.01
CA LYS A 153 6.89 -9.77 -33.33
C LYS A 153 7.08 -9.79 -31.82
N VAL A 154 6.38 -8.89 -31.14
CA VAL A 154 6.37 -8.81 -29.69
C VAL A 154 4.94 -8.68 -29.21
N LEU A 155 4.57 -9.51 -28.24
CA LEU A 155 3.43 -9.30 -27.37
C LEU A 155 3.99 -8.95 -25.99
N SER A 156 3.65 -7.79 -25.44
CA SER A 156 3.98 -7.39 -24.06
C SER A 156 2.67 -7.06 -23.36
N TYR A 157 2.27 -7.88 -22.40
CA TYR A 157 0.91 -7.89 -21.87
C TYR A 157 0.86 -8.31 -20.39
N ASP A 158 -0.28 -8.06 -19.75
CA ASP A 158 -0.49 -8.36 -18.33
C ASP A 158 0.49 -7.57 -17.44
N HIS A 159 0.68 -6.28 -17.74
CA HIS A 159 1.51 -5.39 -16.92
C HIS A 159 0.85 -5.16 -15.55
N ARG A 160 1.49 -5.65 -14.49
CA ARG A 160 1.01 -5.55 -13.10
C ARG A 160 1.97 -4.73 -12.26
N ALA A 161 1.42 -3.91 -11.37
CA ALA A 161 2.21 -3.33 -10.29
C ALA A 161 2.79 -4.45 -9.39
N PRO A 162 3.87 -4.22 -8.64
CA PRO A 162 4.41 -5.22 -7.72
C PRO A 162 3.29 -5.64 -6.76
N GLU A 163 2.99 -6.93 -6.72
CA GLU A 163 2.20 -7.49 -5.62
C GLU A 163 3.02 -7.33 -4.34
N VAL A 164 2.32 -7.03 -3.23
CA VAL A 164 2.96 -6.90 -1.92
C VAL A 164 3.68 -8.20 -1.62
N ASN A 165 5.02 -8.16 -1.50
CA ASN A 165 5.82 -9.38 -1.35
C ASN A 165 5.66 -9.95 0.07
N GLU A 166 4.65 -10.80 0.25
CA GLU A 166 4.30 -11.45 1.51
C GLU A 166 5.51 -12.07 2.21
N ARG A 167 6.38 -12.76 1.46
CA ARG A 167 7.57 -13.40 2.02
C ARG A 167 8.55 -12.40 2.64
N GLU A 168 8.77 -11.26 1.99
CA GLU A 168 9.63 -10.22 2.56
C GLU A 168 8.97 -9.50 3.75
N LEU A 169 7.64 -9.35 3.74
CA LEU A 169 6.91 -8.83 4.90
C LEU A 169 6.95 -9.77 6.10
N LEU A 170 6.80 -11.08 5.90
CA LEU A 170 6.95 -12.07 6.97
C LEU A 170 8.36 -12.05 7.57
N LYS A 171 9.40 -11.86 6.73
CA LYS A 171 10.77 -11.63 7.23
C LYS A 171 10.88 -10.31 8.00
N ALA A 172 10.23 -9.25 7.53
CA ALA A 172 10.23 -7.96 8.22
C ALA A 172 9.54 -8.05 9.59
N LEU A 173 8.42 -8.75 9.71
CA LEU A 173 7.75 -9.06 10.98
C LEU A 173 8.70 -9.77 11.95
N ALA A 174 9.39 -10.81 11.48
CA ALA A 174 10.37 -11.54 12.30
C ALA A 174 11.54 -10.66 12.78
N ARG A 175 12.03 -9.73 11.95
CA ARG A 175 13.06 -8.75 12.35
C ARG A 175 12.52 -7.73 13.35
N ALA A 176 11.27 -7.32 13.18
CA ALA A 176 10.53 -6.39 14.03
C ALA A 176 10.07 -6.99 15.37
N LYS A 177 10.23 -8.32 15.57
CA LYS A 177 9.78 -9.04 16.77
C LYS A 177 8.28 -8.88 17.06
N MET A 178 7.49 -8.74 16.00
CA MET A 178 6.03 -8.73 16.03
C MET A 178 5.49 -9.85 15.13
N THR A 179 4.22 -10.18 15.29
CA THR A 179 3.70 -11.44 14.76
C THR A 179 2.58 -11.28 13.73
N ALA A 180 1.84 -10.17 13.74
CA ALA A 180 0.73 -9.91 12.84
C ALA A 180 0.82 -8.54 12.15
N LEU A 181 0.41 -8.51 10.88
CA LEU A 181 0.20 -7.31 10.08
C LEU A 181 -1.15 -7.39 9.39
N GLY A 182 -2.03 -6.41 9.63
CA GLY A 182 -3.18 -6.13 8.78
C GLY A 182 -2.85 -5.03 7.77
N LEU A 183 -3.11 -5.26 6.49
CA LEU A 183 -3.00 -4.27 5.42
C LEU A 183 -4.33 -4.12 4.69
N GLY A 184 -4.86 -2.90 4.65
CA GLY A 184 -6.00 -2.52 3.83
C GLY A 184 -5.59 -1.49 2.78
N VAL A 185 -6.07 -1.65 1.55
CA VAL A 185 -5.76 -0.74 0.43
C VAL A 185 -7.04 -0.31 -0.26
N ILE A 186 -7.15 0.99 -0.50
CA ILE A 186 -8.19 1.61 -1.33
C ILE A 186 -7.53 2.22 -2.55
N LYS A 187 -8.11 1.96 -3.72
CA LYS A 187 -7.73 2.58 -4.99
C LYS A 187 -8.92 3.32 -5.58
N ASN A 188 -8.74 4.60 -5.91
CA ASN A 188 -9.78 5.44 -6.53
C ASN A 188 -11.12 5.44 -5.77
N GLY A 189 -11.07 5.45 -4.44
CA GLY A 189 -12.23 5.45 -3.55
C GLY A 189 -12.92 4.10 -3.38
N GLN A 190 -12.35 3.01 -3.90
CA GLN A 190 -12.89 1.66 -3.78
C GLN A 190 -11.93 0.75 -3.01
N LEU A 191 -12.49 -0.08 -2.12
CA LEU A 191 -11.74 -1.15 -1.44
C LEU A 191 -11.09 -2.06 -2.49
N ALA A 192 -9.75 -2.12 -2.49
CA ALA A 192 -8.97 -2.92 -3.43
C ALA A 192 -8.54 -4.26 -2.83
N SER A 193 -8.02 -4.26 -1.59
CA SER A 193 -7.69 -5.47 -0.85
C SER A 193 -7.68 -5.24 0.65
N THR A 194 -7.87 -6.32 1.41
CA THR A 194 -7.63 -6.42 2.84
C THR A 194 -6.94 -7.75 3.11
N GLU A 195 -5.79 -7.70 3.74
CA GLU A 195 -4.93 -8.86 3.99
C GLU A 195 -4.49 -8.87 5.46
N VAL A 196 -4.38 -10.06 6.03
CA VAL A 196 -3.77 -10.27 7.35
C VAL A 196 -2.66 -11.31 7.19
N LEU A 197 -1.46 -10.95 7.62
CA LEU A 197 -0.26 -11.77 7.54
C LEU A 197 0.25 -12.14 8.93
N GLY A 198 0.82 -13.34 9.03
CA GLY A 198 1.48 -13.82 10.24
C GLY A 198 0.56 -14.56 11.22
N THR A 199 0.76 -14.34 12.52
CA THR A 199 0.13 -15.08 13.61
C THR A 199 -0.35 -14.14 14.72
N LEU A 200 -1.41 -14.51 15.43
CA LEU A 200 -1.97 -13.73 16.53
C LEU A 200 -0.99 -13.59 17.70
N ASP A 201 -0.24 -14.65 17.99
CA ASP A 201 0.55 -14.81 19.22
C ASP A 201 1.93 -15.45 18.99
N GLY A 202 2.35 -15.59 17.72
CA GLY A 202 3.57 -16.30 17.34
C GLY A 202 3.35 -17.77 16.99
N THR A 203 2.14 -18.30 17.23
CA THR A 203 1.80 -19.72 16.98
C THR A 203 0.52 -19.91 16.18
N VAL A 204 -0.55 -19.18 16.51
CA VAL A 204 -1.86 -19.31 15.86
C VAL A 204 -1.89 -18.42 14.62
N PRO A 205 -2.12 -18.95 13.40
CA PRO A 205 -2.29 -18.13 12.20
C PRO A 205 -3.35 -17.05 12.40
N ALA A 206 -3.04 -15.81 12.00
CA ALA A 206 -3.96 -14.70 12.13
C ALA A 206 -5.04 -14.79 11.03
N PRO A 207 -6.33 -14.96 11.37
CA PRO A 207 -7.40 -15.01 10.37
C PRO A 207 -7.63 -13.63 9.74
N GLU A 208 -8.31 -13.58 8.59
CA GLU A 208 -8.62 -12.31 7.89
C GLU A 208 -9.41 -11.31 8.76
N ASN A 209 -10.25 -11.81 9.67
CA ASN A 209 -11.04 -11.02 10.61
C ASN A 209 -10.35 -10.84 11.99
N THR A 210 -9.01 -10.82 12.00
CA THR A 210 -8.23 -10.54 13.21
C THR A 210 -8.59 -9.19 13.80
N LEU A 211 -8.83 -9.16 15.11
CA LEU A 211 -9.07 -7.97 15.90
C LEU A 211 -7.74 -7.35 16.36
N PHE A 212 -7.63 -6.04 16.19
CA PHE A 212 -6.50 -5.23 16.61
C PHE A 212 -7.00 -4.10 17.51
N LYS A 213 -6.29 -3.84 18.61
CA LYS A 213 -6.35 -2.52 19.26
C LYS A 213 -5.61 -1.52 18.38
N VAL A 214 -6.19 -0.34 18.16
CA VAL A 214 -5.60 0.66 17.23
C VAL A 214 -5.19 1.98 17.86
N ALA A 215 -5.19 2.04 19.20
CA ALA A 215 -4.72 3.21 19.96
C ALA A 215 -5.36 4.50 19.42
N SER A 216 -4.55 5.50 19.08
CA SER A 216 -5.03 6.82 18.66
C SER A 216 -5.79 6.88 17.34
N LEU A 217 -5.85 5.81 16.55
CA LEU A 217 -6.81 5.71 15.45
C LEU A 217 -8.28 5.71 15.92
N THR A 218 -8.53 5.65 17.23
CA THR A 218 -9.86 5.92 17.79
C THR A 218 -10.35 7.36 17.49
N LYS A 219 -9.45 8.34 17.46
CA LYS A 219 -9.79 9.76 17.31
C LYS A 219 -10.45 10.08 15.96
N PRO A 220 -9.94 9.58 14.81
CA PRO A 220 -10.65 9.65 13.53
C PRO A 220 -12.11 9.18 13.55
N ILE A 221 -12.41 8.06 14.24
CA ILE A 221 -13.78 7.56 14.36
C ILE A 221 -14.65 8.58 15.11
N VAL A 222 -14.20 9.04 16.28
CA VAL A 222 -14.91 10.03 17.10
C VAL A 222 -15.08 11.36 16.37
N THR A 223 -14.07 11.75 15.60
CA THR A 223 -14.11 12.91 14.70
C THR A 223 -15.26 12.75 13.72
N MET A 224 -15.35 11.63 13.01
CA MET A 224 -16.45 11.42 12.08
C MET A 224 -17.81 11.31 12.76
N VAL A 225 -17.94 10.69 13.93
CA VAL A 225 -19.19 10.72 14.71
C VAL A 225 -19.62 12.17 14.96
N THR A 226 -18.69 13.01 15.42
CA THR A 226 -18.93 14.42 15.70
C THR A 226 -19.34 15.18 14.44
N LEU A 227 -18.63 15.00 13.33
CA LEU A 227 -18.96 15.65 12.05
C LEU A 227 -20.29 15.18 11.48
N LYS A 228 -20.67 13.90 11.65
CA LYS A 228 -22.00 13.42 11.24
C LYS A 228 -23.13 14.00 12.08
N LEU A 229 -22.91 14.20 13.39
CA LEU A 229 -23.86 14.91 14.25
C LEU A 229 -24.00 16.38 13.83
N VAL A 230 -22.90 17.04 13.45
CA VAL A 230 -22.93 18.40 12.89
C VAL A 230 -23.71 18.45 11.58
N HIS A 231 -23.40 17.55 10.66
CA HIS A 231 -24.10 17.45 9.38
C HIS A 231 -25.61 17.17 9.56
N ALA A 232 -25.99 16.41 10.58
CA ALA A 232 -27.39 16.16 10.93
C ALA A 232 -28.08 17.34 11.64
N GLY A 233 -27.40 18.47 11.84
CA GLY A 233 -27.93 19.64 12.55
C GLY A 233 -28.16 19.41 14.05
N ARG A 234 -27.55 18.37 14.62
CA ARG A 234 -27.70 17.99 16.04
C ARG A 234 -26.59 18.52 16.94
N LEU A 235 -25.52 19.02 16.34
CA LEU A 235 -24.36 19.60 16.99
C LEU A 235 -23.88 20.79 16.14
N SER A 236 -23.30 21.81 16.76
CA SER A 236 -22.50 22.82 16.04
C SER A 236 -21.03 22.57 16.30
N LEU A 237 -20.15 22.87 15.35
CA LEU A 237 -18.71 22.81 15.60
C LEU A 237 -18.24 23.84 16.65
N ASP A 238 -19.03 24.89 16.85
CA ASP A 238 -18.65 26.09 17.60
C ASP A 238 -19.57 26.34 18.81
N GLU A 239 -20.46 25.41 19.17
CA GLU A 239 -21.23 25.52 20.41
C GLU A 239 -20.37 25.14 21.63
N PRO A 240 -20.55 25.81 22.79
CA PRO A 240 -19.82 25.48 24.01
C PRO A 240 -20.18 24.08 24.51
N LEU A 241 -19.16 23.23 24.70
CA LEU A 241 -19.35 21.90 25.29
C LEU A 241 -19.76 21.96 26.76
N ALA A 242 -19.41 23.06 27.44
CA ALA A 242 -19.75 23.33 28.83
C ALA A 242 -21.27 23.40 29.09
N ASP A 243 -22.08 23.65 28.06
CA ASP A 243 -23.54 23.62 28.11
C ASP A 243 -24.08 22.21 28.39
N TYR A 244 -23.30 21.17 28.08
CA TYR A 244 -23.71 19.77 28.24
C TYR A 244 -23.01 19.08 29.40
N TRP A 245 -21.72 19.36 29.57
CA TRP A 245 -20.92 18.71 30.59
C TRP A 245 -19.69 19.54 30.95
N ARG A 246 -19.37 19.62 32.25
CA ARG A 246 -18.14 20.22 32.77
C ARG A 246 -17.36 19.17 33.55
N ASP A 247 -16.06 19.06 33.31
CA ASP A 247 -15.17 18.23 34.15
C ASP A 247 -15.03 18.90 35.52
N PRO A 248 -15.21 18.16 36.64
CA PRO A 248 -15.07 18.72 37.99
C PRO A 248 -13.72 19.39 38.27
N ASP A 249 -12.65 18.96 37.62
CA ASP A 249 -11.31 19.52 37.84
C ASP A 249 -11.17 20.96 37.31
N ILE A 250 -12.01 21.38 36.36
CA ILE A 250 -11.97 22.70 35.69
C ILE A 250 -13.34 23.40 35.66
N ALA A 251 -14.30 22.95 36.48
CA ALA A 251 -15.68 23.42 36.42
C ALA A 251 -15.81 24.93 36.70
N ASP A 252 -14.95 25.47 37.57
CA ASP A 252 -14.93 26.88 37.97
C ASP A 252 -13.98 27.75 37.12
N ASP A 253 -13.25 27.16 36.17
CA ASP A 253 -12.36 27.91 35.28
C ASP A 253 -13.17 28.49 34.10
N PRO A 254 -13.17 29.81 33.88
CA PRO A 254 -13.94 30.42 32.80
C PRO A 254 -13.48 29.99 31.40
N ARG A 255 -12.25 29.47 31.25
CA ARG A 255 -11.77 28.93 29.97
C ARG A 255 -12.53 27.68 29.53
N THR A 256 -13.23 27.00 30.43
CA THR A 256 -14.08 25.85 30.11
C THR A 256 -15.19 26.23 29.10
N ASP A 257 -15.69 27.46 29.12
CA ASP A 257 -16.70 27.94 28.17
C ASP A 257 -16.16 28.16 26.75
N LEU A 258 -14.84 28.17 26.59
CA LEU A 258 -14.20 28.26 25.27
C LEU A 258 -14.15 26.91 24.57
N LEU A 259 -14.29 25.79 25.27
CA LEU A 259 -14.17 24.46 24.67
C LEU A 259 -15.35 24.17 23.72
N THR A 260 -15.04 24.01 22.44
CA THR A 260 -15.99 23.62 21.39
C THR A 260 -15.57 22.31 20.73
N PRO A 261 -16.46 21.60 19.99
CA PRO A 261 -16.06 20.47 19.17
C PRO A 261 -14.89 20.79 18.24
N ARG A 262 -14.88 21.96 17.58
CA ARG A 262 -13.77 22.39 16.72
C ARG A 262 -12.44 22.42 17.47
N ILE A 263 -12.42 23.05 18.64
CA ILE A 263 -11.21 23.17 19.47
C ILE A 263 -10.70 21.82 19.92
N VAL A 264 -11.59 20.88 20.26
CA VAL A 264 -11.19 19.52 20.61
C VAL A 264 -10.59 18.79 19.41
N LEU A 265 -11.31 18.74 18.29
CA LEU A 265 -10.90 17.99 17.11
C LEU A 265 -9.58 18.51 16.52
N ALA A 266 -9.31 19.81 16.63
CA ALA A 266 -8.07 20.44 16.18
C ALA A 266 -6.92 20.41 17.23
N HIS A 267 -7.09 19.69 18.36
CA HIS A 267 -6.11 19.63 19.45
C HIS A 267 -5.68 20.99 20.00
N GLN A 268 -6.67 21.86 20.25
CA GLN A 268 -6.46 23.22 20.73
C GLN A 268 -7.01 23.47 22.12
N THR A 269 -7.32 22.42 22.85
CA THR A 269 -8.01 22.50 24.16
C THR A 269 -7.20 23.20 25.25
N GLY A 270 -5.88 23.34 25.09
CA GLY A 270 -5.02 23.75 26.20
C GLY A 270 -4.68 22.63 27.17
N PHE A 271 -5.21 21.42 27.00
CA PHE A 271 -4.95 20.31 27.91
C PHE A 271 -3.63 19.59 27.61
N TYR A 272 -3.06 18.95 28.63
CA TYR A 272 -2.08 17.88 28.44
C TYR A 272 -2.68 16.70 27.66
N ASN A 273 -1.82 15.80 27.18
CA ASN A 273 -2.30 14.58 26.53
C ASN A 273 -3.14 13.71 27.46
N TRP A 274 -2.66 13.53 28.68
CA TRP A 274 -3.33 12.80 29.76
C TRP A 274 -3.24 13.60 31.05
N ARG A 275 -4.31 13.63 31.86
CA ARG A 275 -4.33 14.41 33.11
C ARG A 275 -3.23 14.01 34.10
N ARG A 276 -2.78 12.75 34.05
CA ARG A 276 -1.64 12.23 34.82
C ARG A 276 -0.28 12.87 34.49
N LEU A 277 -0.20 13.64 33.39
CA LEU A 277 1.00 14.38 33.00
C LEU A 277 1.04 15.78 33.63
N ALA A 278 -0.07 16.25 34.21
CA ALA A 278 -0.08 17.45 35.02
C ALA A 278 0.49 17.15 36.42
N ASP A 279 1.15 18.13 37.04
CA ASP A 279 1.79 17.98 38.35
C ASP A 279 0.82 17.53 39.45
N ASN A 280 -0.43 17.96 39.37
CA ASN A 280 -1.49 17.62 40.32
C ASN A 280 -2.28 16.34 39.93
N GLY A 281 -1.97 15.73 38.79
CA GLY A 281 -2.69 14.58 38.23
C GLY A 281 -4.13 14.86 37.78
N LYS A 282 -4.55 16.12 37.71
CA LYS A 282 -5.91 16.57 37.37
C LYS A 282 -5.96 17.21 35.99
N LEU A 283 -7.17 17.25 35.42
CA LEU A 283 -7.36 18.00 34.17
C LEU A 283 -7.07 19.48 34.42
N THR A 284 -6.16 20.06 33.65
CA THR A 284 -5.70 21.45 33.83
C THR A 284 -5.42 22.07 32.46
N PHE A 285 -5.67 23.36 32.31
CA PHE A 285 -5.30 24.14 31.13
C PHE A 285 -3.86 24.66 31.23
N ASN A 286 -3.04 24.35 30.24
CA ASN A 286 -1.68 24.84 30.06
C ASN A 286 -1.63 26.20 29.35
N TYR A 287 -2.62 26.47 28.51
CA TYR A 287 -2.82 27.70 27.79
C TYR A 287 -4.31 27.86 27.47
N THR A 288 -4.73 29.02 26.99
CA THR A 288 -6.13 29.30 26.66
C THR A 288 -6.58 28.45 25.47
N PRO A 289 -7.76 27.80 25.52
CA PRO A 289 -8.29 27.08 24.38
C PRO A 289 -8.31 27.92 23.10
N GLY A 290 -7.84 27.34 21.98
CA GLY A 290 -7.77 28.01 20.67
C GLY A 290 -6.50 28.81 20.39
N GLU A 291 -5.71 29.16 21.41
CA GLU A 291 -4.48 29.98 21.26
C GLU A 291 -3.23 29.17 20.89
N GLY A 292 -3.30 27.84 20.91
CA GLY A 292 -2.15 26.98 20.63
C GLY A 292 -2.53 25.58 20.13
N PHE A 293 -1.52 24.74 19.92
CA PHE A 293 -1.66 23.34 19.58
C PHE A 293 -1.05 22.46 20.69
N GLY A 294 -1.74 21.41 21.06
CA GLY A 294 -1.29 20.42 22.03
C GLY A 294 -2.07 19.13 21.86
N TYR A 295 -1.42 18.11 21.31
CA TYR A 295 -2.02 16.81 21.09
C TYR A 295 -2.62 16.26 22.40
N SER A 296 -3.94 16.06 22.40
CA SER A 296 -4.68 15.78 23.63
C SER A 296 -5.71 14.66 23.53
N GLY A 297 -5.43 13.55 24.22
CA GLY A 297 -6.38 12.48 24.50
C GLY A 297 -7.47 12.91 25.48
N GLU A 298 -7.12 13.70 26.52
CA GLU A 298 -8.11 14.29 27.43
C GLU A 298 -9.11 15.19 26.71
N GLY A 299 -8.69 15.93 25.68
CA GLY A 299 -9.61 16.71 24.85
C GLY A 299 -10.69 15.83 24.22
N PHE A 300 -10.29 14.70 23.63
CA PHE A 300 -11.23 13.74 23.03
C PHE A 300 -12.11 13.05 24.08
N GLU A 301 -11.59 12.77 25.28
CA GLU A 301 -12.39 12.27 26.41
C GLU A 301 -13.41 13.30 26.92
N TYR A 302 -13.04 14.57 26.95
CA TYR A 302 -13.94 15.67 27.29
C TYR A 302 -15.08 15.73 26.26
N LEU A 303 -14.76 15.69 24.96
CA LEU A 303 -15.76 15.66 23.89
C LEU A 303 -16.67 14.43 24.02
N ARG A 304 -16.13 13.24 24.28
CA ARG A 304 -16.93 12.03 24.51
C ARG A 304 -17.97 12.25 25.60
N LYS A 305 -17.56 12.72 26.78
CA LYS A 305 -18.45 12.94 27.92
C LYS A 305 -19.50 14.01 27.61
N ALA A 306 -19.14 15.09 26.92
CA ALA A 306 -20.09 16.11 26.50
C ALA A 306 -21.11 15.59 25.48
N LEU A 307 -20.69 14.77 24.50
CA LEU A 307 -21.59 14.11 23.55
C LEU A 307 -22.53 13.12 24.27
N GLU A 308 -22.00 12.27 25.14
CA GLU A 308 -22.80 11.30 25.91
C GLU A 308 -23.81 12.01 26.82
N ALA A 309 -23.44 13.13 27.44
CA ALA A 309 -24.35 13.95 28.25
C ALA A 309 -25.45 14.60 27.40
N LYS A 310 -25.09 15.22 26.27
CA LYS A 310 -26.03 15.88 25.35
C LYS A 310 -27.05 14.88 24.78
N PHE A 311 -26.59 13.72 24.33
CA PHE A 311 -27.42 12.76 23.61
C PHE A 311 -28.01 11.67 24.50
N ARG A 312 -27.56 11.57 25.76
CA ARG A 312 -27.94 10.50 26.71
C ARG A 312 -27.75 9.10 26.13
N GLN A 313 -26.67 8.93 25.37
CA GLN A 313 -26.31 7.72 24.66
C GLN A 313 -24.80 7.50 24.77
N PRO A 314 -24.32 6.27 25.01
CA PRO A 314 -22.89 5.96 24.96
C PRO A 314 -22.29 6.31 23.59
N ILE A 315 -21.01 6.66 23.55
CA ILE A 315 -20.34 7.02 22.30
C ILE A 315 -20.40 5.91 21.24
N GLU A 316 -20.36 4.64 21.65
CA GLU A 316 -20.48 3.52 20.73
C GLU A 316 -21.85 3.44 20.08
N THR A 317 -22.94 3.80 20.78
CA THR A 317 -24.27 3.88 20.17
C THR A 317 -24.32 4.98 19.11
N LEU A 318 -23.70 6.13 19.37
CA LEU A 318 -23.57 7.20 18.37
C LEU A 318 -22.71 6.73 17.19
N ALA A 319 -21.58 6.06 17.45
CA ALA A 319 -20.72 5.50 16.42
C ALA A 319 -21.45 4.45 15.58
N GLN A 320 -22.23 3.56 16.19
CA GLN A 320 -23.04 2.57 15.50
C GLN A 320 -24.02 3.22 14.52
N GLN A 321 -24.71 4.27 14.96
CA GLN A 321 -25.72 4.95 14.16
C GLN A 321 -25.11 5.76 13.01
N TYR A 322 -24.01 6.48 13.25
CA TYR A 322 -23.51 7.49 12.30
C TYR A 322 -22.28 7.05 11.50
N VAL A 323 -21.57 6.01 11.95
CA VAL A 323 -20.32 5.56 11.33
C VAL A 323 -20.33 4.06 11.08
N PHE A 324 -20.43 3.21 12.10
CA PHE A 324 -20.22 1.76 11.94
C PHE A 324 -21.26 1.10 11.04
N ALA A 325 -22.56 1.26 11.32
CA ALA A 325 -23.59 0.65 10.46
C ALA A 325 -23.59 1.24 9.03
N PRO A 326 -23.51 2.58 8.82
CA PRO A 326 -23.43 3.15 7.48
C PRO A 326 -22.18 2.74 6.69
N ALA A 327 -21.04 2.54 7.35
CA ALA A 327 -19.79 2.11 6.71
C ALA A 327 -19.69 0.57 6.58
N GLY A 328 -20.52 -0.20 7.27
CA GLY A 328 -20.46 -1.66 7.30
C GLY A 328 -19.36 -2.22 8.21
N MET A 329 -19.00 -1.50 9.28
CA MET A 329 -18.03 -1.93 10.28
C MET A 329 -18.74 -2.79 11.35
N THR A 330 -18.64 -4.11 11.25
CA THR A 330 -19.41 -5.04 12.10
C THR A 330 -18.61 -5.65 13.25
N ASP A 331 -17.29 -5.45 13.27
CA ASP A 331 -16.33 -5.97 14.24
C ASP A 331 -15.50 -4.81 14.86
N THR A 332 -16.18 -3.71 15.20
CA THR A 332 -15.55 -2.51 15.77
C THR A 332 -16.21 -2.10 17.08
N HIS A 333 -15.39 -1.96 18.13
CA HIS A 333 -15.84 -1.78 19.51
C HIS A 333 -14.99 -0.72 20.23
N PHE A 334 -15.63 0.12 21.06
CA PHE A 334 -14.94 1.11 21.91
C PHE A 334 -14.44 0.53 23.24
N TRP A 335 -14.93 -0.64 23.62
CA TRP A 335 -14.58 -1.34 24.85
C TRP A 335 -14.64 -2.86 24.66
N TRP A 336 -14.15 -3.56 25.66
CA TRP A 336 -14.24 -5.01 25.77
C TRP A 336 -15.57 -5.41 26.41
N ASP A 337 -16.28 -6.36 25.81
CA ASP A 337 -17.43 -7.06 26.39
C ASP A 337 -17.48 -8.51 25.87
N GLU A 338 -18.61 -9.22 26.05
CA GLU A 338 -18.77 -10.58 25.55
C GLU A 338 -18.78 -10.73 24.02
N THR A 339 -18.94 -9.64 23.27
CA THR A 339 -18.99 -9.65 21.79
C THR A 339 -17.59 -9.67 21.16
N VAL A 340 -16.57 -9.26 21.92
CA VAL A 340 -15.16 -9.30 21.50
C VAL A 340 -14.63 -10.73 21.60
N ASP A 341 -14.54 -11.42 20.46
CA ASP A 341 -13.98 -12.77 20.39
C ASP A 341 -12.46 -12.77 20.53
N GLU A 342 -12.01 -13.09 21.74
CA GLU A 342 -10.59 -13.13 22.10
C GLU A 342 -9.75 -14.11 21.28
N LYS A 343 -10.37 -15.16 20.69
CA LYS A 343 -9.62 -16.18 19.94
C LYS A 343 -9.01 -15.64 18.65
N ARG A 344 -9.49 -14.51 18.17
CA ARG A 344 -9.03 -13.82 16.95
C ARG A 344 -8.41 -12.44 17.27
N TYR A 345 -8.07 -12.18 18.52
CA TYR A 345 -7.40 -10.95 18.94
C TYR A 345 -5.87 -11.07 18.80
N ALA A 346 -5.25 -10.12 18.09
CA ALA A 346 -3.80 -10.08 17.93
C ALA A 346 -3.11 -9.68 19.26
N ARG A 347 -2.29 -10.56 19.83
CA ARG A 347 -1.54 -10.29 21.05
C ARG A 347 -0.43 -9.29 20.77
N HIS A 348 -0.10 -8.48 21.76
CA HIS A 348 0.84 -7.36 21.62
C HIS A 348 2.25 -7.77 22.02
N PHE A 349 3.26 -7.31 21.29
CA PHE A 349 4.66 -7.69 21.50
C PHE A 349 5.58 -6.49 21.72
N ALA A 350 6.49 -6.62 22.68
CA ALA A 350 7.58 -5.69 22.91
C ALA A 350 8.65 -5.79 21.82
N ASP A 351 9.54 -4.80 21.75
CA ASP A 351 10.66 -4.77 20.80
C ASP A 351 11.63 -5.95 20.95
N ASN A 352 11.70 -6.55 22.14
CA ASN A 352 12.46 -7.75 22.45
C ASN A 352 11.71 -9.06 22.14
N GLY A 353 10.47 -8.99 21.64
CA GLY A 353 9.61 -10.12 21.32
C GLY A 353 8.86 -10.73 22.50
N GLN A 354 8.96 -10.16 23.70
CA GLN A 354 8.12 -10.56 24.82
C GLN A 354 6.69 -10.06 24.64
N GLN A 355 5.72 -10.88 25.01
CA GLN A 355 4.32 -10.48 24.93
C GLN A 355 3.98 -9.46 26.03
N HIS A 356 3.36 -8.36 25.66
CA HIS A 356 2.75 -7.42 26.61
C HIS A 356 1.49 -8.04 27.24
N PRO A 357 1.10 -7.62 28.46
CA PRO A 357 -0.23 -7.90 28.99
C PRO A 357 -1.31 -7.42 28.01
N THR A 358 -2.45 -8.12 27.97
CA THR A 358 -3.63 -7.67 27.21
C THR A 358 -4.63 -7.01 28.17
N PRO A 359 -4.49 -5.70 28.47
CA PRO A 359 -5.46 -5.02 29.31
C PRO A 359 -6.82 -4.97 28.60
N LYS A 360 -7.86 -5.44 29.29
CA LYS A 360 -9.25 -5.35 28.83
C LYS A 360 -9.90 -4.12 29.44
N TYR A 361 -10.29 -3.17 28.61
CA TYR A 361 -10.97 -1.95 29.04
C TYR A 361 -12.46 -2.10 28.84
N TYR A 362 -13.23 -2.11 29.92
CA TYR A 362 -14.70 -2.26 29.90
C TYR A 362 -15.44 -0.92 29.86
N GLN A 363 -14.73 0.16 29.49
CA GLN A 363 -15.28 1.50 29.33
C GLN A 363 -14.69 2.14 28.09
N ALA A 364 -15.53 2.88 27.36
CA ALA A 364 -15.12 3.62 26.19
C ALA A 364 -14.01 4.62 26.53
N ASN A 365 -13.04 4.72 25.63
CA ASN A 365 -12.13 5.85 25.57
C ASN A 365 -12.09 6.36 24.12
N ALA A 366 -12.48 7.60 23.91
CA ALA A 366 -12.56 8.29 22.62
C ALA A 366 -11.19 8.62 22.01
N ALA A 367 -10.11 8.37 22.74
CA ALA A 367 -8.77 8.69 22.30
C ALA A 367 -7.89 7.47 21.99
N ALA A 368 -8.14 6.27 22.53
CA ALA A 368 -7.17 5.18 22.47
C ALA A 368 -7.67 3.72 22.51
N ASN A 369 -8.94 3.42 22.81
CA ASN A 369 -9.34 2.02 23.12
C ASN A 369 -10.10 1.28 22.02
N LEU A 370 -10.22 1.85 20.82
CA LEU A 370 -10.92 1.15 19.73
C LEU A 370 -10.24 -0.19 19.40
N ILE A 371 -11.08 -1.22 19.32
CA ILE A 371 -10.75 -2.55 18.78
C ILE A 371 -11.49 -2.68 17.46
N THR A 372 -10.81 -3.09 16.40
CA THR A 372 -11.37 -3.18 15.04
C THR A 372 -10.66 -4.28 14.24
N THR A 373 -11.20 -4.66 13.09
CA THR A 373 -10.43 -5.38 12.07
C THR A 373 -9.79 -4.41 11.08
N VAL A 374 -8.80 -4.88 10.30
CA VAL A 374 -8.24 -4.09 9.19
C VAL A 374 -9.31 -3.82 8.12
N ARG A 375 -10.22 -4.77 7.90
CA ARG A 375 -11.33 -4.62 6.95
C ARG A 375 -12.26 -3.49 7.36
N ASP A 376 -12.74 -3.50 8.59
CA ASP A 376 -13.64 -2.46 9.12
C ASP A 376 -13.02 -1.08 9.04
N TYR A 377 -11.77 -0.93 9.48
CA TYR A 377 -11.11 0.37 9.42
C TYR A 377 -10.85 0.80 7.96
N THR A 378 -10.66 -0.12 7.03
CA THR A 378 -10.57 0.21 5.60
C THR A 378 -11.94 0.64 5.05
N LEU A 379 -13.03 0.00 5.47
CA LEU A 379 -14.38 0.46 5.14
C LEU A 379 -14.67 1.86 5.71
N PHE A 380 -14.15 2.19 6.89
CA PHE A 380 -14.17 3.55 7.42
C PHE A 380 -13.44 4.55 6.50
N MET A 381 -12.25 4.21 6.00
CA MET A 381 -11.54 5.07 5.04
C MET A 381 -12.34 5.23 3.74
N GLN A 382 -13.03 4.18 3.27
CA GLN A 382 -13.93 4.28 2.12
C GLN A 382 -15.13 5.19 2.41
N TYR A 383 -15.70 5.07 3.61
CA TYR A 383 -16.81 5.91 4.07
C TYR A 383 -16.44 7.40 4.09
N ILE A 384 -15.21 7.74 4.48
CA ILE A 384 -14.70 9.14 4.42
C ILE A 384 -14.82 9.71 3.00
N PHE A 385 -14.45 8.95 1.96
CA PHE A 385 -14.60 9.40 0.56
C PHE A 385 -16.05 9.52 0.10
N GLN A 386 -16.96 8.71 0.65
CA GLN A 386 -18.39 8.89 0.41
C GLN A 386 -18.86 10.19 1.06
N GLN A 387 -18.40 10.49 2.28
CA GLN A 387 -18.76 11.72 2.98
C GLN A 387 -18.17 12.97 2.33
N GLN A 388 -17.02 12.89 1.65
CA GLN A 388 -16.52 13.99 0.81
C GLN A 388 -17.57 14.47 -0.20
N GLN A 389 -18.41 13.57 -0.72
CA GLN A 389 -19.46 13.89 -1.69
C GLN A 389 -20.76 14.34 -1.00
N LEU A 390 -21.12 13.73 0.12
CA LEU A 390 -22.38 13.98 0.82
C LEU A 390 -22.34 15.23 1.72
N MET A 391 -21.17 15.60 2.23
CA MET A 391 -20.96 16.74 3.12
C MET A 391 -19.71 17.56 2.71
N PRO A 392 -19.64 18.07 1.47
CA PRO A 392 -18.41 18.62 0.89
C PRO A 392 -17.83 19.79 1.68
N GLU A 393 -18.66 20.71 2.18
CA GLU A 393 -18.21 21.86 2.98
C GLU A 393 -17.62 21.43 4.32
N LEU A 394 -18.25 20.46 4.99
CA LEU A 394 -17.78 19.96 6.28
C LEU A 394 -16.54 19.08 6.13
N TYR A 395 -16.48 18.28 5.07
CA TYR A 395 -15.29 17.54 4.69
C TYR A 395 -14.12 18.49 4.40
N ALA A 396 -14.35 19.57 3.64
CA ALA A 396 -13.31 20.56 3.37
C ALA A 396 -12.74 21.15 4.67
N LYS A 397 -13.61 21.46 5.65
CA LYS A 397 -13.17 21.90 7.00
C LYS A 397 -12.34 20.82 7.71
N MET A 398 -12.69 19.54 7.59
CA MET A 398 -11.97 18.43 8.22
C MET A 398 -10.52 18.34 7.73
N VAL A 399 -10.31 18.52 6.43
CA VAL A 399 -8.98 18.41 5.78
C VAL A 399 -8.35 19.78 5.48
N THR A 400 -8.84 20.85 6.11
CA THR A 400 -8.21 22.18 5.99
C THR A 400 -6.88 22.18 6.73
N ARG A 401 -5.86 22.79 6.12
CA ARG A 401 -4.54 23.07 6.72
C ARG A 401 -4.69 24.16 7.80
N ASP A 402 -5.28 23.80 8.94
CA ASP A 402 -5.67 24.76 10.00
C ASP A 402 -4.48 25.16 10.88
N ARG A 403 -3.83 24.19 11.53
CA ARG A 403 -2.68 24.46 12.43
C ARG A 403 -1.38 23.97 11.84
N GLU A 404 -0.47 24.88 11.56
CA GLU A 404 0.89 24.55 11.13
C GLU A 404 1.70 23.98 12.31
N LEU A 405 2.20 22.77 12.14
CA LEU A 405 3.05 22.05 13.10
C LEU A 405 4.53 22.11 12.68
N GLY A 406 4.78 22.38 11.41
CA GLY A 406 6.10 22.49 10.81
C GLY A 406 5.97 22.71 9.29
N GLU A 407 7.11 22.72 8.60
CA GLU A 407 7.13 22.91 7.15
C GLU A 407 6.27 21.85 6.45
N GLN A 408 5.21 22.30 5.76
CA GLN A 408 4.25 21.45 5.07
C GLN A 408 3.56 20.40 5.96
N HIS A 409 3.55 20.60 7.28
CA HIS A 409 2.90 19.69 8.23
C HIS A 409 1.87 20.48 9.02
N TYR A 410 0.61 20.04 8.93
CA TYR A 410 -0.51 20.70 9.56
C TYR A 410 -1.37 19.71 10.34
N PHE A 411 -2.25 20.24 11.18
CA PHE A 411 -3.34 19.50 11.81
C PHE A 411 -4.68 20.09 11.39
N GLY A 412 -5.59 19.22 10.94
CA GLY A 412 -6.98 19.54 10.63
C GLY A 412 -7.92 19.11 11.76
N LEU A 413 -9.16 18.75 11.44
CA LEU A 413 -10.07 18.20 12.45
C LEU A 413 -9.81 16.70 12.59
N GLY A 414 -9.08 16.29 13.64
CA GLY A 414 -8.83 14.89 13.99
C GLY A 414 -7.83 14.16 13.08
N TRP A 415 -7.08 14.90 12.26
CA TRP A 415 -6.13 14.36 11.29
C TRP A 415 -4.89 15.23 11.15
N GLU A 416 -3.73 14.60 10.99
CA GLU A 416 -2.52 15.25 10.48
C GLU A 416 -2.60 15.39 8.96
N ILE A 417 -1.99 16.44 8.42
CA ILE A 417 -1.97 16.75 7.00
C ILE A 417 -0.53 17.04 6.60
N LEU A 418 0.03 16.20 5.73
CA LEU A 418 1.26 16.48 5.02
C LEU A 418 0.90 17.11 3.67
N ALA A 419 1.16 18.40 3.57
CA ALA A 419 0.86 19.19 2.38
C ALA A 419 1.81 18.84 1.23
N ASP A 420 1.26 18.90 0.02
CA ASP A 420 2.01 18.90 -1.23
C ASP A 420 3.01 17.73 -1.32
N LEU A 421 2.58 16.53 -0.92
CA LEU A 421 3.40 15.30 -0.98
C LEU A 421 3.78 14.98 -2.43
N GLN A 422 2.85 15.22 -3.34
CA GLN A 422 3.06 15.37 -4.77
C GLN A 422 2.26 16.59 -5.24
N ALA A 423 2.61 17.17 -6.39
CA ALA A 423 1.88 18.31 -6.96
C ALA A 423 0.36 18.05 -7.02
N GLY A 424 -0.41 18.83 -6.24
CA GLY A 424 -1.87 18.73 -6.17
C GLY A 424 -2.41 17.64 -5.24
N GLU A 425 -1.56 17.01 -4.41
CA GLU A 425 -1.96 15.91 -3.55
C GLU A 425 -1.40 16.03 -2.13
N ASP A 426 -2.31 16.25 -1.18
CA ASP A 426 -2.04 16.19 0.26
C ASP A 426 -2.21 14.75 0.77
N ALA A 427 -1.46 14.41 1.82
CA ALA A 427 -1.61 13.17 2.54
C ALA A 427 -2.25 13.47 3.91
N VAL A 428 -3.44 12.92 4.16
CA VAL A 428 -4.16 13.10 5.43
C VAL A 428 -4.07 11.81 6.21
N LEU A 429 -3.46 11.86 7.40
CA LEU A 429 -3.06 10.67 8.13
C LEU A 429 -3.27 10.79 9.63
N HIS A 430 -3.33 9.64 10.29
CA HIS A 430 -3.26 9.56 11.73
C HIS A 430 -2.50 8.29 12.12
N THR A 431 -1.81 8.34 13.25
CA THR A 431 -1.08 7.19 13.80
C THR A 431 -1.70 6.74 15.13
N GLY A 432 -1.43 5.50 15.52
CA GLY A 432 -1.82 4.92 16.79
C GLY A 432 -0.64 4.19 17.40
N LYS A 433 -0.30 4.51 18.64
CA LYS A 433 0.77 3.85 19.37
C LYS A 433 0.38 3.65 20.83
N ASP A 434 0.53 2.41 21.29
CA ASP A 434 0.44 1.94 22.67
C ASP A 434 1.49 0.82 22.82
N PRO A 435 1.81 0.34 24.04
CA PRO A 435 2.68 -0.83 24.21
C PRO A 435 2.21 -2.04 23.39
N GLY A 436 3.05 -2.42 22.43
CA GLY A 436 2.85 -3.47 21.43
C GLY A 436 1.75 -3.21 20.41
N VAL A 437 1.40 -1.94 20.18
CA VAL A 437 0.45 -1.51 19.14
C VAL A 437 1.11 -0.47 18.26
N ASN A 438 1.13 -0.72 16.95
CA ASN A 438 1.44 0.29 15.95
C ASN A 438 0.34 0.27 14.87
N ALA A 439 -0.37 1.38 14.74
CA ALA A 439 -1.45 1.54 13.78
C ALA A 439 -1.22 2.80 12.94
N PHE A 440 -1.56 2.74 11.66
CA PHE A 440 -1.35 3.82 10.72
C PHE A 440 -2.48 3.83 9.70
N ALA A 441 -3.10 4.98 9.48
CA ALA A 441 -4.10 5.16 8.44
C ALA A 441 -3.83 6.46 7.69
N ILE A 442 -3.91 6.40 6.37
CA ILE A 442 -3.69 7.55 5.50
C ILE A 442 -4.63 7.51 4.30
N PHE A 443 -5.03 8.68 3.83
CA PHE A 443 -5.76 8.86 2.60
C PHE A 443 -5.30 10.10 1.84
N PHE A 444 -5.54 10.09 0.53
CA PHE A 444 -5.17 11.15 -0.38
C PHE A 444 -6.44 11.74 -1.01
N PRO A 445 -6.91 12.93 -0.57
CA PRO A 445 -8.22 13.45 -0.96
C PRO A 445 -8.44 13.61 -2.46
N ALA A 446 -7.39 13.91 -3.23
CA ALA A 446 -7.46 14.17 -4.66
C ALA A 446 -7.61 12.87 -5.48
N SER A 447 -6.70 11.90 -5.28
CA SER A 447 -6.72 10.63 -6.01
C SER A 447 -7.68 9.60 -5.42
N LYS A 448 -8.16 9.82 -4.20
CA LYS A 448 -8.99 8.89 -3.42
C LYS A 448 -8.30 7.54 -3.18
N ASN A 449 -6.97 7.51 -3.14
CA ASN A 449 -6.24 6.36 -2.64
C ASN A 449 -6.17 6.42 -1.10
N ALA A 450 -6.11 5.26 -0.44
CA ALA A 450 -5.89 5.19 1.00
C ALA A 450 -5.27 3.85 1.37
N TYR A 451 -4.66 3.77 2.54
CA TYR A 451 -4.28 2.49 3.12
C TYR A 451 -4.26 2.53 4.65
N VAL A 452 -4.48 1.35 5.23
CA VAL A 452 -4.51 1.10 6.67
C VAL A 452 -3.50 0.01 6.98
N ILE A 453 -2.67 0.23 7.99
CA ILE A 453 -1.62 -0.69 8.43
C ILE A 453 -1.78 -0.89 9.93
N LEU A 454 -2.10 -2.10 10.36
CA LEU A 454 -2.29 -2.47 11.77
C LEU A 454 -1.25 -3.51 12.16
N MET A 455 -0.47 -3.26 13.21
CA MET A 455 0.62 -4.12 13.65
C MET A 455 0.58 -4.31 15.17
N ASN A 456 0.94 -5.51 15.62
CA ASN A 456 0.86 -5.92 17.02
C ASN A 456 2.21 -5.97 17.74
N GLY A 457 3.13 -5.05 17.44
CA GLY A 457 4.34 -4.92 18.25
C GLY A 457 4.96 -3.53 18.23
N ASP A 458 5.93 -3.28 19.12
CA ASP A 458 6.51 -1.96 19.38
C ASP A 458 7.39 -1.41 18.24
N ASN A 459 8.08 -2.28 17.51
CA ASN A 459 9.07 -1.90 16.49
C ASN A 459 8.53 -2.03 15.06
N SER A 460 7.79 -1.04 14.57
CA SER A 460 7.20 -1.04 13.22
C SER A 460 8.17 -0.75 12.08
N LEU A 461 9.38 -0.24 12.35
CA LEU A 461 10.28 0.27 11.32
C LEU A 461 10.67 -0.76 10.24
N PRO A 462 11.08 -2.00 10.56
CA PRO A 462 11.45 -2.98 9.53
C PRO A 462 10.29 -3.31 8.57
N VAL A 463 9.06 -3.31 9.09
CA VAL A 463 7.86 -3.58 8.29
C VAL A 463 7.54 -2.37 7.42
N MET A 464 7.56 -1.16 7.99
CA MET A 464 7.26 0.07 7.25
C MET A 464 8.28 0.35 6.15
N GLU A 465 9.57 0.08 6.40
CA GLU A 465 10.65 0.19 5.39
C GLU A 465 10.38 -0.70 4.17
N GLN A 466 9.93 -1.93 4.42
CA GLN A 466 9.63 -2.87 3.36
C GLN A 466 8.31 -2.52 2.66
N LEU A 467 7.27 -2.16 3.42
CA LEU A 467 5.91 -2.04 2.94
C LEU A 467 5.62 -0.71 2.25
N LEU A 468 5.94 0.43 2.89
CA LEU A 468 5.52 1.74 2.40
C LEU A 468 5.96 2.01 0.96
N PRO A 469 7.20 1.71 0.52
CA PRO A 469 7.61 1.94 -0.86
C PRO A 469 6.80 1.15 -1.90
N GLN A 470 6.01 0.16 -1.50
CA GLN A 470 5.14 -0.62 -2.39
C GLN A 470 3.73 0.01 -2.52
N LEU A 471 3.36 0.96 -1.66
CA LEU A 471 2.05 1.59 -1.62
C LEU A 471 2.02 2.93 -2.39
N TYR A 472 0.82 3.40 -2.69
CA TYR A 472 0.60 4.69 -3.38
C TYR A 472 1.25 5.84 -2.59
N LEU A 473 2.17 6.57 -3.21
CA LEU A 473 3.03 7.59 -2.59
C LEU A 473 3.80 7.18 -1.32
N GLY A 474 3.82 5.91 -0.95
CA GLY A 474 4.48 5.48 0.27
C GLY A 474 6.00 5.63 0.24
N ALA A 475 6.63 5.61 -0.93
CA ALA A 475 8.05 5.96 -1.07
C ALA A 475 8.34 7.44 -0.76
N ALA A 476 7.47 8.35 -1.20
CA ALA A 476 7.61 9.78 -0.89
C ALA A 476 7.44 10.03 0.61
N LEU A 477 6.48 9.36 1.24
CA LEU A 477 6.28 9.39 2.69
C LEU A 477 7.48 8.84 3.46
N TRP A 478 8.00 7.69 3.04
CA TRP A 478 9.19 7.11 3.65
C TRP A 478 10.36 8.09 3.65
N ASN A 479 10.56 8.83 2.56
CA ASN A 479 11.65 9.81 2.44
C ASN A 479 11.44 11.10 3.25
N ARG A 480 10.20 11.40 3.70
CA ARG A 480 9.89 12.55 4.57
C ARG A 480 9.99 12.25 6.07
N ARG A 481 10.26 11.00 6.46
CA ARG A 481 10.29 10.54 7.86
C ARG A 481 11.28 11.29 8.75
#